data_AF-A0A0L0VC96-F1
#
_entry.id   AF-A0A0L0VC96-F1
#
_cell.length_a   1.000
_cell.length_b   1.000
_cell.length_c   1.000
_cell.angle_alpha   90.00
_cell.angle_beta   90.00
_cell.angle_gamma   90.00
#
_symmetry.space_group_name_H-M   'P 1'
#
loop_
_entity.id
_entity.type
_entity.pdbx_description
1 polymer ?
#
loop_
_entity_poly.entity_id
_entity_poly.type
_entity_poly.pdbx_seq_one_letter_code
_entity_poly.pdbx_strand_id
1 'polypeptide(L)' 'MNHPTSANTETKTARTARDAIEVLHEISELLGTGLDQQTLALCVGMIEEGTNPLALAQVVQELRQEVKGKSKSNPTFLP' A
#
# COMPACT_ATOMS: atom_id res chain seq x y z
N MET A 1 22.48 29.38 -21.41
CA MET A 1 21.58 28.21 -21.52
C MET A 1 20.78 28.10 -20.23
N ASN A 2 19.50 28.46 -20.27
CA ASN A 2 18.59 28.17 -19.16
C ASN A 2 18.05 26.75 -19.36
N HIS A 3 18.22 25.85 -18.39
CA HIS A 3 17.68 24.48 -18.41
C HIS A 3 16.37 24.41 -17.62
N PRO A 4 15.17 24.46 -18.25
CA PRO A 4 13.89 24.34 -17.56
C PRO A 4 13.42 22.87 -17.42
N THR A 5 14.32 21.93 -17.11
CA THR A 5 14.00 20.49 -17.21
C THR A 5 13.56 19.81 -15.90
N SER A 6 13.81 20.39 -14.71
CA SER A 6 13.54 19.68 -13.44
C SER A 6 12.11 19.84 -12.90
N ALA A 7 11.47 21.01 -13.06
CA ALA A 7 10.13 21.23 -12.48
C ALA A 7 9.00 20.50 -13.24
N ASN A 8 9.17 20.28 -14.55
CA ASN A 8 8.17 19.62 -15.39
C ASN A 8 8.20 18.08 -15.22
N THR A 9 9.36 17.52 -14.86
CA THR A 9 9.50 16.08 -14.63
C THR A 9 8.94 15.67 -13.27
N GLU A 10 9.20 16.42 -12.20
CA GLU A 10 8.65 16.16 -10.86
C GLU A 10 7.11 16.18 -10.86
N THR A 11 6.52 17.16 -11.54
CA THR A 11 5.06 17.25 -11.67
C THR A 11 4.46 16.14 -12.51
N LYS A 12 5.18 15.65 -13.53
CA LYS A 12 4.74 14.50 -14.33
C LYS A 12 4.80 13.20 -13.53
N THR A 13 5.90 12.94 -12.81
CA THR A 13 6.06 11.72 -11.99
C THR A 13 5.01 11.66 -10.88
N ALA A 14 4.77 12.78 -10.18
CA ALA A 14 3.77 12.84 -9.12
C ALA A 14 2.34 12.59 -9.64
N ARG A 15 2.03 13.01 -10.88
CA ARG A 15 0.75 12.70 -11.52
C ARG A 15 0.64 11.22 -11.86
N THR A 16 1.65 10.64 -12.51
CA THR A 16 1.68 9.21 -12.84
C THR A 16 1.49 8.33 -11.60
N ALA A 17 2.12 8.67 -10.48
CA ALA A 17 1.97 7.93 -9.23
C ALA A 17 0.53 7.99 -8.70
N ARG A 18 -0.14 9.16 -8.78
CA ARG A 18 -1.55 9.30 -8.37
C ARG A 18 -2.48 8.50 -9.26
N ASP A 19 -2.29 8.57 -10.57
CA ASP A 19 -3.09 7.84 -11.56
C ASP A 19 -2.93 6.32 -11.35
N ALA A 20 -1.71 5.85 -11.04
CA ALA A 20 -1.47 4.46 -10.72
C ALA A 20 -2.20 4.00 -9.45
N ILE A 21 -2.17 4.81 -8.38
CA ILE A 21 -2.89 4.51 -7.14
C ILE A 21 -4.41 4.51 -7.36
N GLU A 22 -4.95 5.39 -8.20
CA GLU A 22 -6.37 5.41 -8.55
C GLU A 22 -6.80 4.10 -9.22
N VAL A 23 -6.07 3.67 -10.25
CA VAL A 23 -6.34 2.38 -10.93
C VAL A 23 -6.20 1.20 -9.96
N LEU A 24 -5.17 1.19 -9.11
CA LEU A 24 -4.99 0.13 -8.11
C LEU A 24 -6.13 0.11 -7.08
N HIS A 25 -6.67 1.28 -6.72
CA HIS A 25 -7.81 1.38 -5.81
C HIS A 25 -9.10 0.85 -6.45
N GLU A 26 -9.35 1.13 -7.73
CA GLU A 26 -10.47 0.53 -8.46
C GLU A 26 -10.37 -1.00 -8.49
N ILE A 27 -9.18 -1.54 -8.75
CA ILE A 27 -8.92 -2.99 -8.69
C ILE A 27 -9.18 -3.54 -7.28
N SER A 28 -8.72 -2.83 -6.24
CA SER A 28 -8.91 -3.20 -4.84
C SER A 28 -10.39 -3.28 -4.46
N GLU A 29 -11.21 -2.33 -4.91
CA GLU A 29 -12.65 -2.32 -4.70
C GLU A 29 -13.34 -3.47 -5.44
N LEU A 30 -12.97 -3.72 -6.70
CA LEU A 30 -13.50 -4.86 -7.47
C LEU A 30 -13.19 -6.21 -6.80
N LEU A 31 -12.03 -6.35 -6.18
CA LEU A 31 -11.61 -7.55 -5.46
C LEU A 31 -12.14 -7.60 -4.01
N GLY A 32 -12.79 -6.55 -3.53
CA GLY A 32 -13.33 -6.48 -2.18
C GLY A 32 -12.27 -6.59 -1.08
N THR A 33 -11.06 -6.06 -1.31
CA THR A 33 -9.98 -6.11 -0.29
C THR A 33 -10.31 -5.22 0.92
N GLY A 34 -11.17 -4.22 0.72
CA GLY A 34 -11.58 -3.24 1.72
C GLY A 34 -10.45 -2.34 2.18
N LEU A 35 -9.43 -2.10 1.35
CA LEU A 35 -8.39 -1.12 1.58
C LEU A 35 -8.84 0.23 1.02
N ASP A 36 -8.86 1.26 1.86
CA ASP A 36 -9.03 2.63 1.37
C ASP A 36 -7.78 3.12 0.61
N GLN A 37 -7.94 4.20 -0.15
CA GLN A 37 -6.89 4.76 -1.00
C GLN A 37 -5.60 5.10 -0.22
N GLN A 38 -5.72 5.59 1.02
CA GLN A 38 -4.56 5.95 1.84
C GLN A 38 -3.78 4.72 2.30
N THR A 39 -4.50 3.70 2.78
CA THR A 39 -3.92 2.44 3.24
C THR A 39 -3.27 1.69 2.07
N LEU A 40 -3.93 1.68 0.91
CA LEU A 40 -3.37 1.09 -0.31
C LEU A 40 -2.06 1.78 -0.72
N ALA A 41 -2.03 3.12 -0.72
CA ALA A 41 -0.82 3.88 -1.03
C ALA A 41 0.32 3.57 -0.05
N LEU A 42 0.01 3.41 1.23
CA LEU A 42 1.00 2.98 2.23
C LEU A 42 1.53 1.57 1.93
N CYS A 43 0.64 0.61 1.63
CA CYS A 43 1.05 -0.73 1.26
C CYS A 43 1.95 -0.75 0.02
N VAL A 44 1.62 0.05 -1.00
CA VAL A 44 2.46 0.20 -2.20
C VAL A 44 3.84 0.74 -1.84
N GLY A 45 3.91 1.82 -1.04
CA GLY A 45 5.20 2.37 -0.59
C GLY A 45 6.04 1.37 0.19
N MET A 46 5.44 0.59 1.09
CA MET A 46 6.13 -0.48 1.80
C MET A 46 6.69 -1.56 0.86
N ILE A 47 5.93 -1.93 -0.18
CA ILE A 47 6.36 -2.91 -1.18
C ILE A 47 7.50 -2.34 -2.04
N GLU A 48 7.44 -1.06 -2.42
CA GLU A 48 8.51 -0.35 -3.13
C GLU A 48 9.81 -0.28 -2.30
N GLU A 49 9.70 -0.20 -0.97
CA GLU A 49 10.83 -0.30 -0.03
C GLU A 49 11.36 -1.74 0.14
N GLY A 50 10.74 -2.73 -0.49
CA GLY A 50 11.17 -4.13 -0.49
C GLY A 50 10.38 -5.05 0.44
N THR A 51 9.28 -4.57 1.02
CA THR A 51 8.40 -5.42 1.84
C THR A 51 7.76 -6.51 0.98
N ASN A 52 7.75 -7.76 1.47
CA ASN A 52 7.07 -8.86 0.80
C ASN A 52 5.54 -8.65 0.83
N PRO A 53 4.86 -8.62 -0.33
CA PRO A 53 3.43 -8.33 -0.40
C PRO A 53 2.55 -9.39 0.26
N LEU A 54 2.97 -10.67 0.25
CA LEU A 54 2.23 -11.76 0.90
C LEU A 54 2.32 -11.63 2.43
N ALA A 55 3.51 -11.33 2.96
CA ALA A 55 3.69 -11.12 4.39
C ALA A 55 2.91 -9.88 4.87
N LEU A 56 2.94 -8.79 4.10
CA LEU A 56 2.17 -7.58 4.40
C LEU A 56 0.66 -7.87 4.44
N ALA A 57 0.14 -8.62 3.47
CA ALA A 57 -1.26 -9.01 3.45
C ALA A 57 -1.67 -9.82 4.68
N GLN A 58 -0.80 -10.72 5.16
CA GLN A 58 -1.03 -11.48 6.38
C GLN A 58 -1.11 -10.56 7.61
N VAL A 59 -0.16 -9.64 7.77
CA VAL A 59 -0.15 -8.66 8.89
C VAL A 59 -1.40 -7.78 8.87
N VAL A 60 -1.80 -7.27 7.70
CA VAL A 60 -3.02 -6.47 7.55
C VAL A 60 -4.26 -7.26 7.96
N GLN A 61 -4.34 -8.54 7.60
CA GLN A 61 -5.44 -9.41 8.02
C GLN A 61 -5.43 -9.64 9.53
N GLU A 62 -4.28 -9.90 10.14
CA GLU A 62 -4.14 -10.11 11.58
C GLU A 62 -4.60 -8.89 12.37
N LEU A 63 -4.09 -7.70 12.03
CA LEU A 63 -4.50 -6.43 12.68
C LEU A 63 -6.01 -6.19 12.56
N ARG A 64 -6.61 -6.47 11.40
CA ARG A 64 -8.07 -6.36 11.21
C ARG A 64 -8.86 -7.34 12.07
N GLN A 65 -8.32 -8.52 12.35
CA GLN A 65 -8.96 -9.51 13.23
C GLN A 65 -8.84 -9.11 14.70
N GLU A 66 -7.69 -8.56 15.11
CA GLU A 66 -7.48 -8.04 16.47
C GLU A 66 -8.46 -6.92 16.81
N VAL A 67 -8.63 -5.95 15.90
CA VAL A 67 -9.61 -4.86 16.06
C VAL A 67 -11.04 -5.38 16.15
N LYS A 68 -11.35 -6.49 15.46
CA LYS A 68 -12.66 -7.17 15.54
C LYS A 68 -12.85 -7.99 16.83
N GLY A 69 -11.90 -7.93 17.78
CA GLY A 69 -11.95 -8.68 19.03
C GLY A 69 -11.73 -10.18 18.87
N LYS A 70 -11.21 -10.61 17.71
CA LYS A 70 -10.91 -12.03 17.46
C LYS A 70 -9.50 -12.33 17.95
N SER A 71 -9.34 -12.43 19.27
CA SER A 71 -8.08 -12.85 19.90
C SER A 71 -7.70 -14.26 19.43
N LYS A 72 -6.78 -14.37 18.48
CA LYS A 72 -6.02 -15.61 18.30
C LYS A 72 -4.90 -15.58 19.32
N SER A 73 -4.88 -16.57 20.21
CA SER A 73 -3.77 -16.80 21.14
C SER A 73 -2.46 -16.93 20.37
N ASN A 74 -1.62 -15.90 20.49
CA ASN A 74 -0.15 -15.86 20.35
C ASN A 74 0.50 -16.88 19.38
N PRO A 75 0.95 -16.49 18.18
CA PRO A 75 1.98 -17.26 17.49
C PRO A 75 3.33 -16.90 18.14
N THR A 76 3.86 -17.83 18.93
CA THR A 76 5.24 -17.77 19.45
C THR A 76 6.22 -17.62 18.29
N PHE A 77 6.87 -16.46 18.18
CA PHE A 77 8.08 -16.33 17.39
C PHE A 77 9.19 -17.05 18.16
N LEU A 78 9.48 -18.29 17.78
CA LEU A 78 10.70 -18.97 18.21
C LEU A 78 11.91 -18.27 17.56
N PRO A 79 13.03 -18.15 18.30
CA PRO A 79 14.20 -17.38 17.87
C PRO A 79 14.85 -17.89 16.58
#